data_AF-A0A961IA94-F1
#
_entry.id   AF-A0A961IA94-F1
#
_cell.length_a   1.000
_cell.length_b   1.000
_cell.length_c   1.000
_cell.angle_alpha   90.00
_cell.angle_beta   90.00
_cell.angle_gamma   90.00
#
_symmetry.space_group_name_H-M   'P 1'
#
loop_
_entity.id
_entity.type
_entity.pdbx_description
1 polymer ?
#
loop_
_entity_poly.entity_id
_entity_poly.type
_entity_poly.pdbx_seq_one_letter_code
_entity_poly.pdbx_strand_id
1 'polypeptide(L)'
;MTSELLIDELNTVETSVETWRDFIELSMNSEFYTLVRRHTGDDELAAALTLLRNYISIFSEAEQRRVENNVEEFYRYAQGFINELSPYRYSRSGYNDRVRSAFIGKIRTLLRGQKEPSGRIINPERYTFIRTLVRFCSSLEYIISVHDRYKQFLFRDWPQLKSQVDAS
;
A
#
# COMPACT_ATOMS: atom_id res chain seq x y z
N MET A 1 -26.51 16.12 -6.62
CA MET A 1 -25.56 15.82 -5.53
C MET A 1 -25.85 16.81 -4.41
N THR A 2 -26.32 16.36 -3.26
CA THR A 2 -26.60 17.22 -2.09
C THR A 2 -25.28 17.60 -1.40
N SER A 3 -25.26 18.75 -0.70
CA SER A 3 -24.05 19.25 -0.04
C SER A 3 -23.53 18.31 1.06
N GLU A 4 -24.43 17.54 1.69
CA GLU A 4 -24.09 16.57 2.75
C GLU A 4 -23.30 15.38 2.20
N LEU A 5 -23.71 14.79 1.07
CA LEU A 5 -22.97 13.70 0.43
C LEU A 5 -21.53 14.09 0.07
N LEU A 6 -21.31 15.35 -0.32
CA LEU A 6 -19.97 15.86 -0.63
C LEU A 6 -19.10 16.03 0.64
N ILE A 7 -19.69 16.40 1.78
CA ILE A 7 -18.97 16.57 3.04
C ILE A 7 -18.52 15.19 3.57
N ASP A 8 -19.39 14.19 3.51
CA ASP A 8 -19.05 12.82 3.93
C ASP A 8 -17.97 12.18 3.05
N GLU A 9 -18.01 12.42 1.74
CA GLU A 9 -16.96 11.98 0.80
C GLU A 9 -15.60 12.63 1.11
N LEU A 10 -15.59 13.92 1.49
CA LEU A 10 -14.37 14.65 1.84
C LEU A 10 -13.79 14.24 3.20
N ASN A 11 -14.65 13.98 4.19
CA ASN A 11 -14.23 13.43 5.49
C ASN A 11 -13.62 12.03 5.32
N THR A 12 -14.19 11.19 4.44
CA THR A 12 -13.64 9.88 4.09
C THR A 12 -12.22 9.99 3.52
N VAL A 13 -11.97 11.00 2.68
CA VAL A 13 -10.63 11.30 2.12
C VAL A 13 -9.64 11.73 3.21
N GLU A 14 -10.11 12.46 4.23
CA GLU A 14 -9.29 12.86 5.37
C GLU A 14 -8.89 11.68 6.25
N THR A 15 -9.86 10.88 6.69
CA THR A 15 -9.62 9.67 7.48
C THR A 15 -8.69 8.70 6.73
N SER A 16 -8.90 8.52 5.41
CA SER A 16 -8.05 7.65 4.59
C SER A 16 -6.57 8.06 4.63
N VAL A 17 -6.27 9.36 4.62
CA VAL A 17 -4.89 9.85 4.60
C VAL A 17 -4.21 9.72 5.96
N GLU A 18 -4.94 9.92 7.05
CA GLU A 18 -4.43 9.67 8.41
C GLU A 18 -4.15 8.19 8.61
N THR A 19 -5.09 7.32 8.23
CA THR A 19 -4.90 5.87 8.25
C THR A 19 -3.68 5.45 7.40
N TRP A 20 -3.41 6.11 6.27
CA TRP A 20 -2.21 5.84 5.48
C TRP A 20 -0.91 6.19 6.21
N ARG A 21 -0.88 7.28 6.98
CA ARG A 21 0.30 7.65 7.76
C ARG A 21 0.59 6.60 8.82
N ASP A 22 -0.42 6.20 9.57
CA ASP A 22 -0.28 5.19 10.63
C ASP A 22 0.10 3.83 10.03
N PHE A 23 -0.54 3.45 8.92
CA PHE A 23 -0.22 2.22 8.22
C PHE A 23 1.22 2.19 7.69
N ILE A 24 1.71 3.32 7.15
CA ILE A 24 3.10 3.45 6.70
C ILE A 24 4.06 3.36 7.87
N GLU A 25 3.77 4.05 8.98
CA GLU A 25 4.62 4.03 10.17
C GLU A 25 4.72 2.61 10.76
N LEU A 26 3.59 1.91 10.89
CA LEU A 26 3.57 0.51 11.31
C LEU A 26 4.35 -0.39 10.35
N SER A 27 4.23 -0.15 9.04
CA SER A 27 4.95 -0.92 8.02
C SER A 27 6.47 -0.70 8.10
N MET A 28 6.91 0.55 8.22
CA MET A 28 8.32 0.93 8.35
C MET A 28 8.96 0.34 9.61
N ASN A 29 8.22 0.28 10.71
CA ASN A 29 8.71 -0.26 11.97
C ASN A 29 8.55 -1.78 12.10
N SER A 30 8.06 -2.46 11.05
CA SER A 30 7.88 -3.91 11.10
C SER A 30 9.21 -4.66 10.97
N GLU A 31 9.35 -5.74 11.73
CA GLU A 31 10.48 -6.67 11.62
C GLU A 31 10.56 -7.25 10.20
N PHE A 32 9.39 -7.59 9.62
CA PHE A 32 9.30 -8.10 8.25
C PHE A 32 9.97 -7.16 7.24
N TYR A 33 9.65 -5.86 7.31
CA TYR A 33 10.28 -4.88 6.42
C TYR A 33 11.80 -4.80 6.63
N THR A 34 12.25 -4.77 7.88
CA THR A 34 13.68 -4.71 8.22
C THR A 34 14.44 -5.91 7.65
N LEU A 35 13.87 -7.12 7.78
CA LEU A 35 14.47 -8.35 7.26
C LEU A 35 14.50 -8.37 5.74
N VAL A 36 13.37 -8.08 5.08
CA VAL A 36 13.28 -8.07 3.61
C VAL A 36 14.25 -7.04 3.03
N ARG A 37 14.30 -5.84 3.61
CA ARG A 37 15.20 -4.77 3.18
C ARG A 37 16.67 -5.19 3.29
N ARG A 38 17.07 -5.79 4.41
CA ARG A 38 18.45 -6.29 4.60
C ARG A 38 18.80 -7.41 3.62
N HIS A 39 17.86 -8.32 3.36
CA HIS A 39 18.06 -9.46 2.45
C HIS A 39 18.17 -9.03 0.99
N THR A 40 17.27 -8.15 0.55
CA THR A 40 17.12 -7.79 -0.86
C THR A 40 17.98 -6.59 -1.26
N GLY A 41 18.28 -5.69 -0.33
CA GLY A 41 18.90 -4.39 -0.63
C GLY A 41 18.02 -3.44 -1.46
N ASP A 42 16.74 -3.79 -1.67
CA ASP A 42 15.80 -3.02 -2.50
C ASP A 42 14.68 -2.43 -1.63
N ASP A 43 14.77 -1.12 -1.36
CA ASP A 43 13.79 -0.40 -0.55
C ASP A 43 12.38 -0.37 -1.19
N GLU A 44 12.27 -0.30 -2.52
CA GLU A 44 10.96 -0.30 -3.20
C GLU A 44 10.31 -1.68 -3.09
N LEU A 45 11.08 -2.75 -3.30
CA LEU A 45 10.59 -4.12 -3.14
C LEU A 45 10.21 -4.41 -1.68
N ALA A 46 11.07 -4.07 -0.72
CA ALA A 46 10.80 -4.29 0.69
C ALA A 46 9.53 -3.56 1.15
N ALA A 47 9.36 -2.29 0.75
CA ALA A 47 8.14 -1.56 1.03
C ALA A 47 6.91 -2.22 0.39
N ALA A 48 7.00 -2.66 -0.87
CA ALA A 48 5.89 -3.28 -1.58
C ALA A 48 5.44 -4.60 -0.93
N LEU A 49 6.39 -5.48 -0.60
CA LEU A 49 6.10 -6.76 0.05
C LEU A 49 5.50 -6.54 1.45
N THR A 50 6.00 -5.58 2.21
CA THR A 50 5.46 -5.26 3.54
C THR A 50 4.04 -4.71 3.45
N LEU A 51 3.77 -3.78 2.53
CA LEU A 51 2.43 -3.22 2.34
C LEU A 51 1.43 -4.30 1.93
N LEU A 52 1.82 -5.22 1.04
CA LEU A 52 0.98 -6.36 0.68
C LEU A 52 0.75 -7.30 1.86
N ARG A 53 1.80 -7.66 2.61
CA ARG A 53 1.66 -8.52 3.79
C ARG A 53 0.71 -7.91 4.81
N ASN A 54 0.84 -6.62 5.06
CA ASN A 54 -0.03 -5.91 5.99
C ASN A 54 -1.47 -5.84 5.44
N TYR A 55 -1.67 -5.63 4.14
CA TYR A 55 -2.99 -5.75 3.51
C TYR A 55 -3.61 -7.14 3.72
N ILE A 56 -2.85 -8.21 3.50
CA ILE A 56 -3.32 -9.59 3.71
C ILE A 56 -3.68 -9.84 5.18
N SER A 57 -2.91 -9.29 6.12
CA SER A 57 -3.15 -9.48 7.56
C SER A 57 -4.48 -8.90 8.08
N ILE A 58 -5.14 -8.02 7.32
CA ILE A 58 -6.45 -7.44 7.68
C ILE A 58 -7.57 -8.49 7.52
N PHE A 59 -7.40 -9.47 6.64
CA PHE A 59 -8.37 -10.53 6.43
C PHE A 59 -8.43 -11.49 7.62
N SER A 60 -9.56 -12.18 7.80
CA SER A 60 -9.63 -13.29 8.75
C SER A 60 -8.65 -14.41 8.38
N GLU A 61 -8.22 -15.24 9.33
CA GLU A 61 -7.27 -16.33 9.05
C GLU A 61 -7.74 -17.28 7.93
N ALA A 62 -9.05 -17.54 7.86
CA ALA A 62 -9.62 -18.37 6.81
C ALA A 62 -9.51 -17.72 5.42
N GLU A 63 -9.68 -16.40 5.37
CA GLU A 63 -9.51 -15.61 4.14
C GLU A 63 -8.05 -15.47 3.75
N GLN A 64 -7.15 -15.24 4.72
CA GLN A 64 -5.70 -15.22 4.49
C GLN A 64 -5.24 -16.50 3.77
N ARG A 65 -5.61 -17.67 4.31
CA ARG A 65 -5.30 -18.95 3.66
C ARG A 65 -5.89 -19.06 2.26
N ARG A 66 -7.07 -18.50 2.00
CA ARG A 66 -7.67 -18.50 0.67
C ARG A 66 -6.89 -17.61 -0.29
N VAL A 67 -6.59 -16.36 0.08
CA VAL A 67 -5.91 -15.42 -0.82
C VAL A 67 -4.45 -15.81 -1.07
N GLU A 68 -3.77 -16.41 -0.10
CA GLU A 68 -2.39 -16.88 -0.29
C GLU A 68 -2.32 -18.10 -1.22
N ASN A 69 -3.28 -19.01 -1.11
CA ASN A 69 -3.27 -20.28 -1.86
C ASN A 69 -4.06 -20.24 -3.17
N ASN A 70 -4.96 -19.27 -3.36
CA ASN A 70 -5.76 -19.13 -4.57
C ASN A 70 -5.57 -17.73 -5.19
N VAL A 71 -4.92 -17.71 -6.35
CA VAL A 71 -4.58 -16.48 -7.08
C VAL A 71 -5.82 -15.78 -7.62
N GLU A 72 -6.82 -16.52 -8.11
CA GLU A 72 -8.06 -15.93 -8.63
C GLU A 72 -8.85 -15.23 -7.52
N GLU A 73 -8.86 -15.84 -6.33
CA GLU A 73 -9.43 -15.25 -5.13
C GLU A 73 -8.73 -13.94 -4.75
N PHE A 74 -7.39 -13.94 -4.70
CA PHE A 74 -6.64 -12.71 -4.47
C PHE A 74 -6.95 -11.63 -5.52
N TYR A 75 -7.02 -11.99 -6.80
CA TYR A 75 -7.33 -11.03 -7.87
C TYR A 75 -8.72 -10.43 -7.73
N ARG A 76 -9.70 -11.23 -7.28
CA ARG A 76 -11.05 -10.76 -6.99
C ARG A 76 -11.07 -9.75 -5.84
N TYR A 77 -10.40 -10.05 -4.73
CA TYR A 77 -10.28 -9.12 -3.60
C TYR A 77 -9.52 -7.84 -3.97
N ALA A 78 -8.41 -7.97 -4.70
CA ALA A 78 -7.65 -6.85 -5.20
C ALA A 78 -8.52 -5.98 -6.11
N GLN A 79 -9.22 -6.56 -7.08
CA GLN A 79 -10.15 -5.83 -7.95
C GLN A 79 -11.25 -5.13 -7.16
N GLY A 80 -11.80 -5.75 -6.13
CA GLY A 80 -12.78 -5.15 -5.20
C GLY A 80 -12.23 -3.91 -4.51
N PHE A 81 -11.08 -4.02 -3.84
CA PHE A 81 -10.39 -2.90 -3.18
C PHE A 81 -10.10 -1.74 -4.15
N ILE A 82 -9.60 -2.10 -5.34
CA ILE A 82 -9.30 -1.19 -6.44
C ILE A 82 -10.58 -0.47 -6.93
N ASN A 83 -11.73 -1.16 -6.94
CA ASN A 83 -13.03 -0.60 -7.34
C ASN A 83 -13.66 0.28 -6.25
N GLU A 84 -13.53 -0.08 -4.97
CA GLU A 84 -13.97 0.75 -3.85
C GLU A 84 -13.23 2.09 -3.83
N LEU A 85 -11.96 2.08 -4.23
CA LEU A 85 -11.17 3.29 -4.40
C LEU A 85 -11.48 4.05 -5.71
N SER A 86 -12.26 3.46 -6.64
CA SER A 86 -12.55 4.03 -7.97
C SER A 86 -13.14 5.45 -7.97
N PRO A 87 -14.04 5.83 -7.05
CA PRO A 87 -14.53 7.22 -6.97
C PRO A 87 -13.41 8.25 -6.73
N TYR A 88 -12.29 7.81 -6.15
CA TYR A 88 -11.14 8.64 -5.77
C TYR A 88 -9.96 8.56 -6.76
N ARG A 89 -10.10 7.78 -7.84
CA ARG A 89 -8.98 7.38 -8.71
C ARG A 89 -8.62 8.32 -9.86
N TYR A 90 -7.43 8.05 -10.41
CA TYR A 90 -6.97 8.44 -11.74
C TYR A 90 -7.64 7.62 -12.88
N SER A 91 -8.94 7.34 -12.81
CA SER A 91 -9.63 6.65 -13.90
C SER A 91 -9.96 7.61 -15.05
N ARG A 92 -9.87 7.19 -16.31
CA ARG A 92 -10.39 7.98 -17.45
C ARG A 92 -11.91 7.81 -17.65
N SER A 93 -12.54 6.83 -17.01
CA SER A 93 -13.94 6.42 -17.27
C SER A 93 -15.00 7.15 -16.45
N GLY A 94 -14.62 8.17 -15.67
CA GLY A 94 -15.53 8.97 -14.85
C GLY A 94 -15.25 8.80 -13.36
N TYR A 95 -14.87 9.89 -12.71
CA TYR A 95 -14.67 10.01 -11.27
C TYR A 95 -15.28 11.34 -10.81
N ASN A 96 -15.49 11.50 -9.50
CA ASN A 96 -15.91 12.79 -8.95
C ASN A 96 -14.72 13.75 -8.95
N ASP A 97 -14.73 14.75 -9.84
CA ASP A 97 -13.60 15.68 -10.05
C ASP A 97 -13.13 16.38 -8.78
N ARG A 98 -14.07 16.75 -7.89
CA ARG A 98 -13.76 17.47 -6.65
C ARG A 98 -13.10 16.55 -5.64
N VAL A 99 -13.68 15.37 -5.42
CA VAL A 99 -13.18 14.37 -4.47
C VAL A 99 -11.79 13.86 -4.89
N ARG A 100 -11.59 13.58 -6.18
CA ARG A 100 -10.27 13.24 -6.69
C ARG A 100 -9.27 14.38 -6.52
N SER A 101 -9.65 15.62 -6.82
CA SER A 101 -8.77 16.77 -6.65
C SER A 101 -8.35 16.95 -5.19
N ALA A 102 -9.27 16.73 -4.24
CA ALA A 102 -8.97 16.73 -2.82
C ALA A 102 -8.01 15.59 -2.44
N PHE A 103 -8.28 14.37 -2.89
CA PHE A 103 -7.43 13.20 -2.64
C PHE A 103 -6.01 13.37 -3.19
N ILE A 104 -5.87 13.80 -4.45
CA ILE A 104 -4.58 14.12 -5.08
C ILE A 104 -3.90 15.27 -4.35
N GLY A 105 -4.65 16.30 -3.96
CA GLY A 105 -4.16 17.42 -3.16
C GLY A 105 -3.51 16.93 -1.87
N LYS A 106 -4.17 16.04 -1.13
CA LYS A 106 -3.63 15.45 0.10
C LYS A 106 -2.41 14.57 -0.17
N ILE A 107 -2.41 13.71 -1.19
CA ILE A 107 -1.22 12.92 -1.58
C ILE A 107 -0.04 13.84 -1.90
N ARG A 108 -0.26 14.93 -2.63
CA ARG A 108 0.78 15.91 -2.94
C ARG A 108 1.29 16.58 -1.68
N THR A 109 0.42 16.94 -0.74
CA THR A 109 0.80 17.49 0.57
C THR A 109 1.64 16.51 1.37
N LEU A 110 1.28 15.22 1.41
CA LEU A 110 2.08 14.17 2.07
C LEU A 110 3.47 14.07 1.46
N LEU A 111 3.56 13.97 0.13
CA LEU A 111 4.83 13.85 -0.59
C LEU A 111 5.69 15.12 -0.45
N ARG A 112 5.08 16.31 -0.44
CA ARG A 112 5.77 17.59 -0.20
C ARG A 112 6.28 17.70 1.23
N GLY A 113 5.52 17.20 2.22
CA GLY A 113 5.95 17.17 3.62
C GLY A 113 7.19 16.29 3.85
N GLN A 114 7.56 15.44 2.89
CA GLN A 114 8.80 14.67 2.91
C GLN A 114 9.94 15.34 2.12
N LYS A 115 9.78 16.60 1.69
CA LYS A 115 10.77 17.34 0.93
C LYS A 115 11.07 18.68 1.57
N GLU A 116 12.33 19.08 1.52
CA GLU A 116 12.76 20.44 1.82
C GLU A 116 12.31 21.42 0.72
N PRO A 117 12.34 22.74 0.96
CA PRO A 117 12.14 23.74 -0.08
C PRO A 117 13.09 23.58 -1.28
N SER A 118 14.28 23.03 -1.05
CA SER A 118 15.28 22.67 -2.08
C SER A 118 14.84 21.52 -3.00
N GLY A 119 13.78 20.80 -2.64
CA GLY A 119 13.34 19.57 -3.31
C GLY A 119 14.02 18.29 -2.80
N ARG A 120 15.02 18.40 -1.92
CA ARG A 120 15.70 17.26 -1.29
C ARG A 120 14.72 16.48 -0.40
N ILE A 121 14.76 15.15 -0.49
CA ILE A 121 13.92 14.28 0.34
C ILE A 121 14.49 14.21 1.76
N ILE A 122 13.66 14.49 2.76
CA ILE A 122 14.02 14.49 4.18
C ILE A 122 14.11 13.06 4.72
N ASN A 123 13.09 12.25 4.43
CA ASN A 123 13.03 10.84 4.82
C ASN A 123 12.80 9.98 3.56
N PRO A 124 13.88 9.45 2.96
CA PRO A 124 13.80 8.63 1.74
C PRO A 124 12.91 7.40 1.89
N GLU A 125 12.96 6.76 3.05
CA GLU A 125 12.22 5.54 3.35
C GLU A 125 10.71 5.80 3.40
N ARG A 126 10.28 6.78 4.20
CA ARG A 126 8.87 7.20 4.26
C ARG A 126 8.37 7.66 2.90
N TYR A 127 9.21 8.36 2.14
CA TYR A 127 8.89 8.79 0.77
C TYR A 127 8.65 7.59 -0.16
N THR A 128 9.49 6.55 -0.07
CA THR A 128 9.32 5.28 -0.80
C THR A 128 8.00 4.61 -0.43
N PHE A 129 7.69 4.47 0.85
CA PHE A 129 6.42 3.89 1.29
C PHE A 129 5.19 4.64 0.77
N ILE A 130 5.17 5.98 0.86
CA ILE A 130 4.05 6.79 0.36
C ILE A 130 3.88 6.56 -1.15
N ARG A 131 4.97 6.57 -1.92
CA ARG A 131 4.91 6.33 -3.37
C ARG A 131 4.41 4.93 -3.69
N THR A 132 4.89 3.92 -2.97
CA THR A 132 4.50 2.53 -3.17
C THR A 132 3.03 2.31 -2.82
N LEU A 133 2.54 2.87 -1.71
CA LEU A 133 1.12 2.80 -1.32
C LEU A 133 0.22 3.46 -2.37
N VAL A 134 0.60 4.63 -2.88
CA VAL A 134 -0.14 5.29 -3.96
C VAL A 134 -0.23 4.42 -5.20
N ARG A 135 0.86 3.73 -5.61
CA ARG A 135 0.83 2.76 -6.72
C ARG A 135 -0.11 1.59 -6.43
N PHE A 136 -0.04 1.06 -5.22
CA PHE A 136 -0.87 -0.05 -4.74
C PHE A 136 -2.37 0.26 -4.82
N CYS A 137 -2.77 1.46 -4.41
CA CYS A 137 -4.15 1.92 -4.45
C CYS A 137 -4.66 2.31 -5.86
N SER A 138 -3.75 2.55 -6.82
CA SER A 138 -4.09 3.11 -8.13
C SER A 138 -3.95 2.15 -9.31
N SER A 139 -3.24 1.02 -9.15
CA SER A 139 -3.00 0.08 -10.24
C SER A 139 -3.25 -1.37 -9.80
N LEU A 140 -4.25 -2.01 -10.43
CA LEU A 140 -4.52 -3.43 -10.23
C LEU A 140 -3.34 -4.29 -10.70
N GLU A 141 -2.74 -3.95 -11.84
CA GLU A 141 -1.56 -4.63 -12.37
C GLU A 141 -0.39 -4.57 -11.36
N TYR A 142 -0.22 -3.43 -10.70
CA TYR A 142 0.83 -3.28 -9.71
C TYR A 142 0.61 -4.19 -8.49
N ILE A 143 -0.57 -4.18 -7.88
CA ILE A 143 -0.87 -5.06 -6.72
C ILE A 143 -0.73 -6.55 -7.08
N ILE A 144 -1.14 -6.94 -8.28
CA ILE A 144 -0.94 -8.31 -8.80
C ILE A 144 0.55 -8.63 -8.92
N SER A 145 1.34 -7.74 -9.53
CA SER A 145 2.78 -7.97 -9.71
C SER A 145 3.53 -8.07 -8.37
N VAL A 146 3.10 -7.30 -7.36
CA VAL A 146 3.67 -7.36 -6.02
C VAL A 146 3.29 -8.69 -5.33
N HIS A 147 2.06 -9.17 -5.55
CA HIS A 147 1.63 -10.47 -5.04
C HIS A 147 2.42 -11.63 -5.62
N ASP A 148 2.69 -11.62 -6.93
CA ASP A 148 3.51 -12.66 -7.54
C ASP A 148 4.95 -12.64 -6.98
N ARG A 149 5.53 -11.45 -6.81
CA ARG A 149 6.84 -11.28 -6.14
C ARG A 149 6.80 -11.74 -4.69
N TYR A 150 5.71 -11.50 -3.98
CA TYR A 150 5.54 -11.93 -2.60
C TYR A 150 5.49 -13.45 -2.48
N LYS A 151 4.76 -14.14 -3.36
CA LYS A 151 4.76 -15.61 -3.39
C LYS A 151 6.14 -16.17 -3.71
N GLN A 152 6.86 -15.55 -4.64
CA GLN A 152 8.24 -15.93 -4.95
C GLN A 152 9.15 -15.76 -3.73
N PHE A 153 9.06 -14.62 -3.04
CA PHE A 153 9.83 -14.34 -1.83
C PHE A 153 9.51 -15.34 -0.71
N LEU A 154 8.23 -15.61 -0.45
CA LEU A 154 7.80 -16.59 0.56
C LEU A 154 8.30 -18.00 0.26
N PHE A 155 8.37 -18.38 -1.02
CA PHE A 155 8.84 -19.71 -1.42
C PHE A 155 10.37 -19.82 -1.41
N ARG A 156 11.08 -18.79 -1.90
CA ARG A 156 12.53 -18.85 -2.14
C ARG A 156 13.35 -18.34 -0.97
N ASP A 157 13.00 -17.17 -0.47
CA ASP A 157 13.84 -16.38 0.44
C ASP A 157 13.44 -16.55 1.90
N TRP A 158 12.12 -16.58 2.16
CA TRP A 158 11.58 -16.62 3.51
C TRP A 158 12.02 -17.83 4.36
N PRO A 159 12.13 -19.06 3.83
CA PRO A 159 12.60 -20.21 4.62
C PRO A 159 14.03 -20.01 5.14
N GLN A 160 14.88 -19.35 4.35
CA GLN A 160 16.28 -19.06 4.69
C GLN A 160 16.33 -17.99 5.78
N LEU A 161 15.56 -16.91 5.62
CA LEU A 161 15.47 -15.84 6.61
C LEU A 161 14.90 -16.33 7.94
N LYS A 162 13.83 -17.14 7.90
CA LYS A 162 13.21 -17.70 9.10
C LYS A 162 14.19 -18.57 9.88
N SER A 163 15.00 -19.38 9.20
CA SER A 163 16.03 -20.20 9.86
C SER A 163 17.12 -19.38 10.56
N GLN A 164 17.42 -18.17 10.07
CA GLN A 164 18.36 -17.25 10.71
C GLN A 164 17.75 -16.57 11.93
N VAL A 165 16.47 -16.20 11.84
CA VAL A 165 15.71 -15.61 12.96
C VAL A 165 15.52 -16.63 14.08
N ASP A 166 15.14 -17.87 13.77
CA ASP A 166 14.92 -18.94 14.75
C ASP A 166 16.24 -19.41 15.41
N ALA A 167 17.39 -19.09 14.83
CA ALA A 167 18.72 -19.45 15.34
C ALA A 167 19.43 -18.33 16.12
N SER A 168 18.83 -17.13 16.17
CA SER A 168 19.36 -15.94 16.87
C SER A 168 18.70 -15.74 18.24
#